data_AF-A0AAU4W8B4-F1
#
_entry.id   AF-A0AAU4W8B4-F1
#
_cell.length_a   1.000
_cell.length_b   1.000
_cell.length_c   1.000
_cell.angle_alpha   90.00
_cell.angle_beta   90.00
_cell.angle_gamma   90.00
#
_symmetry.space_group_name_H-M   'P 1'
#
loop_
_entity.id
_entity.type
_entity.pdbx_description
1 polymer ?
#
loop_
_entity_poly.entity_id
_entity_poly.type
_entity_poly.pdbx_seq_one_letter_code
_entity_poly.pdbx_strand_id
1 'polypeptide(L)'
;MATGWGERPATGAGGSGAEWLPALDVPAPERQRRWTVLLRWLLLIPQFVVLFLLAVAAFFVVIAGWFAALFMGRLPDGIFSFLGSVVAYETRVNASATLLVDRYPPFAFSAPQYPVQIELRATPLNRLAVFFRLILLIPAAIVATLVRSGWVTLSWVFWLIALILGRLPAPLYAATAAVVRYSLRLNAYTLLLTPAYPKRLFGDEPVSAEEVHSGTRPLLLDTAAKVLVVLFLLLGLVGQIANSTVDYDSDYADNITDHSAGAVAPDHF
;
A
#
# COMPACT_ATOMS: atom_id res chain seq x y z
N MET A 1 14.68 -20.20 12.33
CA MET A 1 13.43 -20.38 13.09
C MET A 1 12.29 -19.80 12.26
N ALA A 2 11.29 -20.64 11.99
CA ALA A 2 10.40 -20.56 10.84
C ALA A 2 9.48 -19.31 10.84
N THR A 3 9.65 -18.50 9.81
CA THR A 3 8.75 -17.43 9.40
C THR A 3 7.41 -18.01 8.94
N GLY A 4 6.29 -17.39 9.33
CA GLY A 4 4.93 -17.73 8.92
C GLY A 4 4.62 -17.47 7.44
N TRP A 5 5.46 -18.00 6.56
CA TRP A 5 5.14 -18.13 5.13
C TRP A 5 4.46 -19.48 4.99
N GLY A 6 3.26 -19.51 4.39
CA GLY A 6 2.57 -20.77 4.12
C GLY A 6 3.52 -21.76 3.42
N GLU A 7 3.43 -23.04 3.76
CA GLU A 7 4.25 -24.07 3.13
C GLU A 7 4.21 -23.92 1.61
N ARG A 8 5.37 -24.09 0.95
CA ARG A 8 5.42 -24.15 -0.51
C ARG A 8 4.50 -25.29 -0.91
N PRO A 9 3.39 -25.06 -1.64
CA PRO A 9 2.60 -26.18 -2.12
C PRO A 9 3.52 -27.04 -2.98
N ALA A 10 3.57 -28.35 -2.69
CA ALA A 10 3.97 -29.31 -3.69
C ALA A 10 3.12 -29.04 -4.92
N THR A 11 3.74 -28.92 -6.08
CA THR A 11 3.07 -28.71 -7.37
C THR A 11 1.89 -29.69 -7.50
N GLY A 12 0.65 -29.26 -7.21
CA GLY A 12 -0.54 -30.10 -7.33
C GLY A 12 -1.64 -30.02 -6.25
N ALA A 13 -1.49 -29.31 -5.12
CA ALA A 13 -2.51 -29.32 -4.07
C ALA A 13 -3.17 -27.95 -3.83
N GLY A 14 -4.09 -27.57 -4.72
CA GLY A 14 -4.97 -26.42 -4.56
C GLY A 14 -5.84 -26.30 -5.80
N GLY A 15 -7.16 -26.47 -5.64
CA GLY A 15 -8.11 -26.55 -6.75
C GLY A 15 -7.93 -25.49 -7.83
N SER A 16 -7.93 -25.96 -9.08
CA SER A 16 -8.19 -25.23 -10.33
C SER A 16 -7.66 -23.80 -10.44
N GLY A 17 -6.44 -23.62 -10.96
CA GLY A 17 -6.04 -22.48 -11.81
C GLY A 17 -6.23 -21.04 -11.30
N ALA A 18 -6.70 -20.83 -10.07
CA ALA A 18 -7.01 -19.52 -9.53
C ALA A 18 -5.74 -18.86 -9.01
N GLU A 19 -5.36 -17.78 -9.68
CA GLU A 19 -4.25 -16.90 -9.29
C GLU A 19 -4.36 -16.49 -7.81
N TRP A 20 -3.38 -16.86 -7.00
CA TRP A 20 -3.38 -16.56 -5.57
C TRP A 20 -2.96 -15.09 -5.32
N LEU A 21 -3.76 -14.37 -4.53
CA LEU A 21 -3.53 -12.97 -4.18
C LEU A 21 -3.03 -12.86 -2.73
N PRO A 22 -2.08 -11.96 -2.43
CA PRO A 22 -1.71 -11.62 -1.06
C PRO A 22 -2.94 -11.28 -0.22
N ALA A 23 -3.05 -11.97 0.92
CA ALA A 23 -4.14 -11.82 1.87
C ALA A 23 -3.68 -10.92 3.02
N LEU A 24 -4.56 -9.97 3.38
CA LEU A 24 -4.42 -9.11 4.53
C LEU A 24 -5.39 -9.58 5.60
N ASP A 25 -4.88 -9.88 6.78
CA ASP A 25 -5.66 -10.23 7.95
C ASP A 25 -5.58 -9.10 8.98
N VAL A 26 -6.71 -8.44 9.21
CA VAL A 26 -6.88 -7.38 10.21
C VAL A 26 -8.16 -7.67 10.99
N PRO A 27 -8.14 -7.58 12.33
CA PRO A 27 -9.33 -7.81 13.14
C PRO A 27 -10.41 -6.77 12.86
N ALA A 28 -11.66 -7.12 13.14
CA ALA A 28 -12.81 -6.23 13.08
C ALA A 28 -12.57 -4.89 13.84
N PRO A 29 -13.28 -3.79 13.49
CA PRO A 29 -13.05 -2.48 14.10
C PRO A 29 -13.20 -2.51 15.62
N GLU A 30 -12.07 -2.39 16.31
CA GLU A 30 -12.00 -2.32 17.77
C GLU A 30 -12.02 -0.86 18.27
N ARG A 31 -12.34 -0.71 19.56
CA ARG A 31 -12.38 0.59 20.22
C ARG A 31 -10.96 1.06 20.54
N GLN A 32 -10.64 2.30 20.17
CA GLN A 32 -9.32 2.90 20.26
C GLN A 32 -9.24 3.89 21.41
N ARG A 33 -8.04 4.02 21.98
CA ARG A 33 -7.75 5.03 23.00
C ARG A 33 -7.61 6.40 22.31
N ARG A 34 -8.42 7.38 22.70
CA ARG A 34 -8.39 8.73 22.08
C ARG A 34 -7.01 9.40 22.09
N TRP A 35 -6.24 9.16 23.16
CA TRP A 35 -4.87 9.68 23.28
C TRP A 35 -3.89 9.06 22.26
N THR A 36 -4.01 7.74 21.98
CA THR A 36 -3.17 7.07 20.99
C THR A 36 -3.57 7.46 19.57
N VAL A 37 -4.81 7.91 19.34
CA VAL A 37 -5.25 8.53 18.08
C VAL A 37 -4.65 9.93 17.93
N LEU A 38 -4.75 10.76 18.97
CA LEU A 38 -4.23 12.13 18.97
C LEU A 38 -2.72 12.17 18.72
N LEU A 39 -1.94 11.40 19.48
CA LEU A 39 -0.48 11.37 19.38
C LEU A 39 0.06 10.37 18.36
N ARG A 40 -0.79 9.75 17.54
CA ARG A 40 -0.36 8.64 16.68
C ARG A 40 0.77 9.01 15.75
N TRP A 41 0.63 10.16 15.09
CA TRP A 41 1.62 10.64 14.12
C TRP A 41 2.98 10.90 14.78
N LEU A 42 2.99 11.44 16.00
CA LEU A 42 4.21 11.63 16.79
C LEU A 42 4.83 10.28 17.21
N LEU A 43 4.02 9.33 17.67
CA LEU A 43 4.47 8.00 18.10
C LEU A 43 5.06 7.17 16.95
N LEU A 44 4.58 7.38 15.73
CA LEU A 44 5.05 6.66 14.54
C LEU A 44 6.29 7.27 13.90
N ILE A 45 6.78 8.43 14.33
CA ILE A 45 8.01 9.03 13.77
C ILE A 45 9.19 8.03 13.78
N PRO A 46 9.52 7.32 14.89
CA PRO A 46 10.62 6.37 14.88
C PRO A 46 10.37 5.16 13.95
N GLN A 47 9.11 4.78 13.74
CA GLN A 47 8.73 3.72 12.82
C GLN A 47 9.00 4.12 11.36
N PHE A 48 8.71 5.38 11.01
CA PHE A 48 8.98 5.90 9.67
C PHE A 48 10.48 5.97 9.38
N VAL A 49 11.32 6.28 10.37
CA VAL A 49 12.78 6.22 10.23
C VAL A 49 13.24 4.78 9.90
N VAL A 50 12.74 3.79 10.63
CA VAL A 50 13.07 2.38 10.35
C VAL A 50 12.55 1.95 8.98
N LEU A 51 11.33 2.34 8.61
CA LEU A 51 10.79 2.07 7.28
C LEU A 51 11.65 2.66 6.18
N PHE A 52 12.15 3.88 6.35
CA PHE A 52 13.04 4.51 5.39
C PHE A 52 14.33 3.70 5.20
N LEU A 53 14.97 3.28 6.29
CA LEU A 53 16.17 2.44 6.23
C LEU A 53 15.88 1.07 5.57
N LEU A 54 14.76 0.45 5.90
CA LEU A 54 14.32 -0.80 5.28
C LEU A 54 14.01 -0.62 3.81
N ALA A 55 13.43 0.50 3.40
CA ALA A 55 13.15 0.81 2.00
C ALA A 55 14.44 0.93 1.18
N VAL A 56 15.46 1.59 1.73
CA VAL A 56 16.79 1.67 1.10
C VAL A 56 17.41 0.28 0.96
N ALA A 57 17.36 -0.55 2.01
CA ALA A 57 17.87 -1.93 1.92
C ALA A 57 17.07 -2.78 0.91
N ALA A 58 15.73 -2.68 0.93
CA ALA A 58 14.84 -3.37 0.02
C ALA A 58 15.09 -2.98 -1.44
N PHE A 59 15.41 -1.71 -1.72
CA PHE A 59 15.75 -1.24 -3.07
C PHE A 59 16.91 -2.05 -3.67
N PHE A 60 18.03 -2.18 -2.95
CA PHE A 60 19.18 -2.97 -3.43
C PHE A 60 18.87 -4.47 -3.54
N VAL A 61 18.10 -5.00 -2.58
CA VAL A 61 17.72 -6.43 -2.58
C VAL A 61 16.76 -6.75 -3.74
N VAL A 62 15.85 -5.83 -4.10
CA VAL A 62 14.95 -5.97 -5.26
C VAL A 62 15.73 -5.97 -6.56
N ILE A 63 16.76 -5.13 -6.70
CA ILE A 63 17.61 -5.15 -7.89
C ILE A 63 18.24 -6.53 -8.07
N ALA A 64 18.86 -7.08 -7.02
CA ALA A 64 19.39 -8.44 -7.05
C ALA A 64 18.30 -9.50 -7.32
N GLY A 65 17.13 -9.33 -6.70
CA GLY A 65 15.96 -10.19 -6.89
C GLY A 65 15.41 -10.16 -8.31
N TRP A 66 15.46 -9.01 -8.99
CA TRP A 66 15.01 -8.84 -10.36
C TRP A 66 15.88 -9.66 -11.32
N PHE A 67 17.21 -9.56 -11.21
CA PHE A 67 18.12 -10.41 -11.97
C PHE A 67 17.89 -11.90 -11.65
N ALA A 68 17.82 -12.27 -10.37
CA ALA A 68 17.57 -13.66 -9.98
C ALA A 68 16.24 -14.19 -10.55
N ALA A 69 15.19 -13.39 -10.54
CA ALA A 69 13.89 -13.75 -11.09
C ALA A 69 13.92 -13.89 -12.63
N LEU A 70 14.70 -13.08 -13.35
CA LEU A 70 14.87 -13.25 -14.80
C LEU A 70 15.60 -14.54 -15.17
N PHE A 71 16.67 -14.89 -14.46
CA PHE A 71 17.45 -16.09 -14.76
C PHE A 71 16.77 -17.37 -14.26
N MET A 72 16.23 -17.34 -13.03
CA MET A 72 15.69 -18.53 -12.36
C MET A 72 14.17 -18.67 -12.53
N GLY A 73 13.45 -17.61 -12.92
CA GLY A 73 11.98 -17.60 -12.91
C GLY A 73 11.39 -17.60 -11.50
N ARG A 74 12.18 -17.30 -10.47
CA ARG A 74 11.75 -17.23 -9.06
C ARG A 74 12.74 -16.43 -8.23
N LEU A 75 12.30 -15.93 -7.08
CA LEU A 75 13.18 -15.31 -6.08
C LEU A 75 13.91 -16.36 -5.24
N PRO A 76 15.21 -16.17 -4.94
CA PRO A 76 15.91 -16.95 -3.92
C PRO A 76 15.24 -16.82 -2.54
N ASP A 77 15.25 -17.87 -1.74
CA ASP A 77 14.54 -17.92 -0.45
C ASP A 77 14.94 -16.79 0.51
N GLY A 78 16.22 -16.42 0.56
CA GLY A 78 16.72 -15.32 1.41
C GLY A 78 16.19 -13.95 0.99
N ILE A 79 16.10 -13.70 -0.32
CA ILE A 79 15.54 -12.45 -0.87
C ILE A 79 14.03 -12.40 -0.60
N PHE A 80 13.33 -13.51 -0.88
CA PHE A 80 11.89 -13.59 -0.65
C PHE A 80 11.52 -13.36 0.83
N SER A 81 12.25 -14.01 1.74
CA SER A 81 11.99 -13.89 3.18
C SER A 81 12.29 -12.49 3.72
N PHE A 82 13.38 -11.85 3.28
CA PHE A 82 13.67 -10.46 3.64
C PHE A 82 12.59 -9.50 3.11
N LEU A 83 12.31 -9.50 1.81
CA LEU A 83 11.33 -8.60 1.21
C LEU A 83 9.93 -8.84 1.79
N GLY A 84 9.55 -10.10 2.02
CA GLY A 84 8.30 -10.44 2.70
C GLY A 84 8.22 -9.83 4.10
N SER A 85 9.31 -9.88 4.87
CA SER A 85 9.35 -9.28 6.20
C SER A 85 9.24 -7.74 6.18
N VAL A 86 9.81 -7.09 5.16
CA VAL A 86 9.67 -5.63 4.93
C VAL A 86 8.22 -5.28 4.64
N VAL A 87 7.55 -6.02 3.74
CA VAL A 87 6.13 -5.82 3.43
C VAL A 87 5.26 -6.06 4.67
N ALA A 88 5.55 -7.09 5.46
CA ALA A 88 4.83 -7.35 6.71
C ALA A 88 4.99 -6.19 7.70
N TYR A 89 6.22 -5.68 7.86
CA TYR A 89 6.52 -4.54 8.71
C TYR A 89 5.79 -3.28 8.26
N GLU A 90 5.90 -2.93 6.97
CA GLU A 90 5.22 -1.79 6.36
C GLU A 90 3.70 -1.88 6.53
N THR A 91 3.12 -3.07 6.34
CA THR A 91 1.67 -3.26 6.50
C THR A 91 1.23 -3.05 7.95
N ARG A 92 2.01 -3.51 8.94
CA ARG A 92 1.73 -3.25 10.36
C ARG A 92 1.76 -1.76 10.70
N VAL A 93 2.75 -1.03 10.18
CA VAL A 93 2.87 0.42 10.40
C VAL A 93 1.73 1.17 9.71
N ASN A 94 1.41 0.82 8.46
CA ASN A 94 0.31 1.44 7.71
C ASN A 94 -1.04 1.19 8.41
N ALA A 95 -1.33 -0.03 8.84
CA ALA A 95 -2.56 -0.35 9.56
C ALA A 95 -2.69 0.42 10.89
N SER A 96 -1.58 0.65 11.59
CA SER A 96 -1.57 1.53 12.76
C SER A 96 -1.83 3.00 12.36
N ALA A 97 -1.11 3.51 11.36
CA ALA A 97 -1.20 4.89 10.88
C ALA A 97 -2.60 5.25 10.37
N THR A 98 -3.26 4.32 9.71
CA THR A 98 -4.61 4.48 9.14
C THR A 98 -5.73 4.20 10.15
N LEU A 99 -5.39 4.01 11.43
CA LEU A 99 -6.35 3.75 12.51
C LEU A 99 -7.16 2.45 12.29
N LEU A 100 -6.62 1.45 11.60
CA LEU A 100 -7.27 0.13 11.55
C LEU A 100 -7.03 -0.66 12.84
N VAL A 101 -5.91 -0.43 13.52
CA VAL A 101 -5.51 -1.11 14.76
C VAL A 101 -5.00 -0.10 15.79
N ASP A 102 -5.35 -0.28 17.07
CA ASP A 102 -4.90 0.61 18.16
C ASP A 102 -3.54 0.24 18.77
N ARG A 103 -3.04 -0.96 18.47
CA ARG A 103 -1.78 -1.48 19.00
C ARG A 103 -0.58 -0.86 18.29
N TYR A 104 0.41 -0.41 19.05
CA TYR A 104 1.67 0.09 18.49
C TYR A 104 2.47 -1.03 17.79
N PRO A 105 2.96 -0.82 16.56
CA PRO A 105 3.71 -1.84 15.83
C PRO A 105 5.06 -2.12 16.52
N PRO A 106 5.43 -3.40 16.72
CA PRO A 106 6.73 -3.75 17.29
C PRO A 106 7.86 -3.52 16.27
N PHE A 107 9.03 -3.10 16.75
CA PHE A 107 10.28 -3.01 15.96
C PHE A 107 10.87 -4.41 15.72
N ALA A 108 10.12 -5.26 15.03
CA ALA A 108 10.51 -6.63 14.75
C ALA A 108 10.07 -7.03 13.34
N PHE A 109 10.89 -7.84 12.66
CA PHE A 109 10.57 -8.39 11.34
C PHE A 109 9.40 -9.38 11.39
N SER A 110 9.35 -10.19 12.44
CA SER A 110 8.27 -11.14 12.72
C SER A 110 7.55 -10.76 14.00
N ALA A 111 6.21 -10.75 13.96
CA ALA A 111 5.38 -10.45 15.12
C ALA A 111 4.09 -11.30 15.09
N PRO A 112 4.18 -12.61 15.41
CA PRO A 112 3.03 -13.52 15.33
C PRO A 112 1.86 -13.15 16.25
N GLN A 113 2.14 -12.44 17.34
CA GLN A 113 1.14 -11.99 18.32
C GLN A 113 0.52 -10.62 17.98
N TYR A 114 0.97 -9.99 16.89
CA TYR A 114 0.41 -8.72 16.44
C TYR A 114 -0.88 -8.98 15.66
N PRO A 115 -1.94 -8.17 15.83
CA PRO A 115 -3.24 -8.43 15.21
C PRO A 115 -3.24 -8.35 13.68
N VAL A 116 -2.30 -7.60 13.08
CA VAL A 116 -2.19 -7.51 11.62
C VAL A 116 -1.23 -8.57 11.12
N GLN A 117 -1.77 -9.50 10.34
CA GLN A 117 -0.99 -10.56 9.69
C GLN A 117 -1.13 -10.45 8.17
N ILE A 118 -0.08 -10.87 7.48
CA ILE A 118 -0.11 -11.03 6.02
C ILE A 118 0.26 -12.45 5.69
N GLU A 119 -0.41 -13.03 4.70
CA GLU A 119 0.04 -14.26 4.10
C GLU A 119 0.71 -13.93 2.77
N LEU A 120 1.93 -14.41 2.59
CA LEU A 120 2.65 -14.43 1.33
C LEU A 120 3.00 -15.88 0.98
N ARG A 121 2.84 -16.23 -0.30
CA ARG A 121 3.21 -17.53 -0.84
C ARG A 121 4.25 -17.33 -1.93
N ALA A 122 5.36 -18.07 -1.83
CA ALA A 122 6.35 -18.10 -2.90
C ALA A 122 5.76 -18.85 -4.10
N THR A 123 5.58 -18.15 -5.21
CA THR A 123 5.03 -18.69 -6.46
C THR A 123 6.04 -18.44 -7.58
N PRO A 124 6.16 -19.34 -8.58
CA PRO A 124 7.00 -19.06 -9.75
C PRO A 124 6.59 -17.75 -10.44
N LEU A 125 7.59 -17.03 -10.96
CA LEU A 125 7.45 -15.76 -11.64
C LEU A 125 7.65 -15.97 -13.15
N ASN A 126 6.77 -15.35 -13.95
CA ASN A 126 6.98 -15.31 -15.39
C ASN A 126 8.08 -14.28 -15.71
N ARG A 127 9.16 -14.72 -16.35
CA ARG A 127 10.33 -13.89 -16.70
C ARG A 127 9.95 -12.70 -17.57
N LEU A 128 9.06 -12.88 -18.54
CA LEU A 128 8.57 -11.77 -19.39
C LEU A 128 7.77 -10.77 -18.58
N ALA A 129 6.92 -11.25 -17.67
CA ALA A 129 6.17 -10.38 -16.77
C ALA A 129 7.09 -9.62 -15.80
N VAL A 130 8.20 -10.23 -15.37
CA VAL A 130 9.24 -9.57 -14.56
C VAL A 130 9.97 -8.49 -15.36
N PHE A 131 10.29 -8.76 -16.62
CA PHE A 131 10.94 -7.79 -17.51
C PHE A 131 10.03 -6.59 -17.81
N PHE A 132 8.80 -6.84 -18.23
CA PHE A 132 7.79 -5.80 -18.51
C PHE A 132 7.09 -5.27 -17.26
N ARG A 133 7.54 -5.65 -16.07
CA ARG A 133 6.86 -5.32 -14.81
C ARG A 133 6.73 -3.82 -14.61
N LEU A 134 7.74 -3.05 -14.99
CA LEU A 134 7.74 -1.60 -14.86
C LEU A 134 6.61 -0.96 -15.67
N ILE A 135 6.30 -1.50 -16.85
CA ILE A 135 5.18 -1.03 -17.68
C ILE A 135 3.84 -1.48 -17.09
N LEU A 136 3.75 -2.74 -16.69
CA LEU A 136 2.54 -3.30 -16.05
C LEU A 136 2.22 -2.61 -14.71
N LEU A 137 3.23 -2.08 -14.03
CA LEU A 137 3.08 -1.37 -12.77
C LEU A 137 2.33 -0.05 -12.95
N ILE A 138 2.46 0.62 -14.11
CA ILE A 138 1.93 1.99 -14.31
C ILE A 138 0.42 2.07 -14.02
N PRO A 139 -0.47 1.23 -14.59
CA PRO A 139 -1.90 1.35 -14.32
C PRO A 139 -2.25 1.09 -12.85
N ALA A 140 -1.63 0.09 -12.22
CA ALA A 140 -1.85 -0.19 -10.81
C ALA A 140 -1.31 0.92 -9.89
N ALA A 141 -0.17 1.50 -10.24
CA ALA A 141 0.41 2.63 -9.53
C ALA A 141 -0.51 3.85 -9.60
N ILE A 142 -1.11 4.14 -10.76
CA ILE A 142 -2.10 5.23 -10.90
C ILE A 142 -3.30 4.99 -9.98
N VAL A 143 -3.88 3.80 -9.98
CA VAL A 143 -5.02 3.50 -9.09
C VAL A 143 -4.62 3.65 -7.62
N ALA A 144 -3.43 3.16 -7.25
CA ALA A 144 -2.91 3.27 -5.89
C ALA A 144 -2.64 4.72 -5.47
N THR A 145 -2.04 5.54 -6.34
CA THR A 145 -1.75 6.94 -6.03
C THR A 145 -3.04 7.73 -5.88
N LEU A 146 -4.02 7.54 -6.76
CA LEU A 146 -5.33 8.18 -6.68
C LEU A 146 -6.08 7.81 -5.39
N VAL A 147 -6.22 6.51 -5.10
CA VAL A 147 -6.96 6.10 -3.90
C VAL A 147 -6.24 6.51 -2.61
N ARG A 148 -4.90 6.44 -2.60
CA ARG A 148 -4.08 6.87 -1.45
C ARG A 148 -4.17 8.37 -1.24
N SER A 149 -4.05 9.18 -2.30
CA SER A 149 -4.11 10.64 -2.18
C SER A 149 -5.48 11.10 -1.71
N GLY A 150 -6.57 10.57 -2.26
CA GLY A 150 -7.91 10.90 -1.77
C GLY A 150 -8.17 10.47 -0.33
N TRP A 151 -7.63 9.32 0.09
CA TRP A 151 -7.68 8.92 1.50
C TRP A 151 -6.90 9.89 2.39
N VAL A 152 -5.70 10.31 1.98
CA VAL A 152 -4.88 11.29 2.72
C VAL A 152 -5.60 12.64 2.82
N THR A 153 -6.25 13.11 1.76
CA THR A 153 -7.02 14.35 1.76
C THR A 153 -8.14 14.35 2.80
N LEU A 154 -8.78 13.19 3.03
CA LEU A 154 -9.83 13.04 4.04
C LEU A 154 -9.30 12.57 5.41
N SER A 155 -8.01 12.28 5.54
CA SER A 155 -7.42 11.68 6.74
C SER A 155 -7.63 12.55 7.98
N TRP A 156 -7.62 13.88 7.86
CA TRP A 156 -7.89 14.80 8.97
C TRP A 156 -9.33 14.68 9.47
N VAL A 157 -10.30 14.46 8.57
CA VAL A 157 -11.71 14.20 8.92
C VAL A 157 -11.82 12.87 9.64
N PHE A 158 -11.15 11.83 9.13
CA PHE A 158 -11.18 10.50 9.75
C PHE A 158 -10.52 10.48 11.12
N TRP A 159 -9.43 11.23 11.27
CA TRP A 159 -8.76 11.44 12.55
C TRP A 159 -9.68 12.12 13.56
N LEU A 160 -10.42 13.17 13.16
CA LEU A 160 -11.40 13.83 14.01
C LEU A 160 -12.58 12.91 14.37
N ILE A 161 -13.13 12.18 13.40
CA ILE A 161 -14.18 11.18 13.62
C ILE A 161 -13.71 10.13 14.63
N ALA A 162 -12.51 9.57 14.43
CA ALA A 162 -11.94 8.56 15.33
C ALA A 162 -11.70 9.13 16.75
N LEU A 163 -11.29 10.40 16.87
CA LEU A 163 -11.11 11.07 18.15
C LEU A 163 -12.43 11.21 18.93
N ILE A 164 -13.52 11.57 18.24
CA ILE A 164 -14.85 11.76 18.83
C ILE A 164 -15.49 10.39 19.17
N LEU A 165 -15.58 9.51 18.16
CA LEU A 165 -16.27 8.21 18.28
C LEU A 165 -15.45 7.16 19.03
N GLY A 166 -14.13 7.32 19.13
CA GLY A 166 -13.21 6.33 19.68
C GLY A 166 -13.09 5.06 18.83
N ARG A 167 -13.62 5.05 17.60
CA ARG A 167 -13.53 3.96 16.61
C ARG A 167 -13.85 4.49 15.22
N LEU A 168 -13.37 3.80 14.18
CA LEU A 168 -13.79 4.08 12.82
C LEU A 168 -15.21 3.51 12.56
N PRO A 169 -16.13 4.28 11.96
CA PRO A 169 -17.40 3.74 11.45
C PRO A 169 -17.17 2.58 10.48
N ALA A 170 -18.07 1.59 10.48
CA ALA A 170 -17.88 0.35 9.70
C ALA A 170 -17.59 0.57 8.20
N PRO A 171 -18.30 1.48 7.47
CA PRO A 171 -17.99 1.74 6.07
C PRO A 171 -16.60 2.36 5.86
N LEU A 172 -16.19 3.23 6.78
CA LEU A 172 -14.88 3.90 6.72
C LEU A 172 -13.74 2.93 7.04
N TYR A 173 -13.94 2.04 8.02
CA TYR A 173 -13.01 0.96 8.33
C TYR A 173 -12.84 0.05 7.10
N ALA A 174 -13.94 -0.39 6.48
CA ALA A 174 -13.90 -1.29 5.32
C ALA A 174 -13.21 -0.63 4.10
N ALA A 175 -13.53 0.64 3.82
CA ALA A 175 -12.86 1.41 2.77
C ALA A 175 -11.36 1.58 3.04
N THR A 176 -10.98 1.91 4.28
CA THR A 176 -9.56 2.05 4.67
C THR A 176 -8.81 0.72 4.60
N ALA A 177 -9.43 -0.38 5.02
CA ALA A 177 -8.89 -1.73 4.89
C ALA A 177 -8.68 -2.11 3.41
N ALA A 178 -9.58 -1.69 2.51
CA ALA A 178 -9.41 -1.89 1.07
C ALA A 178 -8.18 -1.13 0.52
N VAL A 179 -7.94 0.11 0.96
CA VAL A 179 -6.76 0.90 0.57
C VAL A 179 -5.46 0.25 1.05
N VAL A 180 -5.41 -0.15 2.33
CA VAL A 180 -4.23 -0.83 2.91
C VAL A 180 -3.98 -2.16 2.22
N ARG A 181 -5.03 -2.94 1.93
CA ARG A 181 -4.92 -4.21 1.21
C ARG A 181 -4.43 -4.03 -0.22
N TYR A 182 -4.95 -3.04 -0.93
CA TYR A 182 -4.49 -2.73 -2.28
C TYR A 182 -3.01 -2.32 -2.29
N SER A 183 -2.61 -1.50 -1.30
CA SER A 183 -1.20 -1.12 -1.08
C SER A 183 -0.31 -2.34 -0.79
N LEU A 184 -0.75 -3.25 0.08
CA LEU A 184 -0.06 -4.53 0.33
C LEU A 184 0.16 -5.32 -0.98
N ARG A 185 -0.90 -5.50 -1.77
CA ARG A 185 -0.84 -6.24 -3.04
C ARG A 185 0.10 -5.56 -4.04
N LEU A 186 0.04 -4.24 -4.13
CA LEU A 186 0.93 -3.46 -4.98
C LEU A 186 2.40 -3.58 -4.54
N ASN A 187 2.68 -3.47 -3.24
CA ASN A 187 4.04 -3.63 -2.71
C ASN A 187 4.56 -5.05 -2.92
N ALA A 188 3.74 -6.07 -2.65
CA ALA A 188 4.10 -7.46 -2.93
C ALA A 188 4.36 -7.70 -4.42
N TYR A 189 3.60 -7.08 -5.32
CA TYR A 189 3.85 -7.12 -6.74
C TYR A 189 5.17 -6.39 -7.07
N THR A 190 5.33 -5.14 -6.66
CA THR A 190 6.51 -4.32 -6.98
C THR A 190 7.82 -4.97 -6.48
N LEU A 191 7.79 -5.58 -5.30
CA LEU A 191 8.92 -6.28 -4.69
C LEU A 191 9.07 -7.73 -5.16
N LEU A 192 8.40 -8.13 -6.25
CA LEU A 192 8.51 -9.44 -6.89
C LEU A 192 8.03 -10.64 -6.05
N LEU A 193 7.34 -10.41 -4.94
CA LEU A 193 6.88 -11.45 -4.01
C LEU A 193 5.70 -12.26 -4.54
N THR A 194 4.94 -11.71 -5.47
CA THR A 194 3.83 -12.42 -6.14
C THR A 194 3.83 -12.15 -7.64
N PRO A 195 3.46 -13.11 -8.50
CA PRO A 195 3.15 -12.83 -9.90
C PRO A 195 1.80 -12.11 -10.06
N ALA A 196 0.96 -12.11 -9.02
CA ALA A 196 -0.44 -11.76 -9.17
C ALA A 196 -0.67 -10.26 -9.29
N TYR A 197 -1.39 -9.83 -10.33
CA TYR A 197 -1.64 -8.40 -10.57
C TYR A 197 -2.54 -7.81 -9.47
N PRO A 198 -2.24 -6.62 -8.92
CA PRO A 198 -3.06 -6.03 -7.86
C PRO A 198 -4.45 -5.68 -8.37
N LYS A 199 -5.43 -6.51 -7.98
CA LYS A 199 -6.85 -6.38 -8.33
C LYS A 199 -7.73 -6.42 -7.08
N ARG A 200 -9.05 -6.32 -7.29
CA ARG A 200 -10.09 -6.39 -6.24
C ARG A 200 -9.97 -5.26 -5.20
N LEU A 201 -9.93 -4.01 -5.67
CA LEU A 201 -10.03 -2.84 -4.77
C LEU A 201 -11.39 -2.80 -4.06
N PHE A 202 -12.48 -3.17 -4.75
CA PHE A 202 -13.86 -3.09 -4.24
C PHE A 202 -14.33 -4.28 -3.39
N GLY A 203 -13.40 -5.00 -2.76
CA GLY A 203 -13.70 -6.18 -1.95
C GLY A 203 -13.51 -7.51 -2.69
N ASP A 204 -13.74 -8.60 -1.96
CA ASP A 204 -13.72 -9.97 -2.48
C ASP A 204 -15.13 -10.49 -2.74
N GLU A 205 -15.20 -11.64 -3.40
CA GLU A 205 -16.44 -12.40 -3.52
C GLU A 205 -16.81 -13.00 -2.16
N PRO A 206 -18.12 -13.10 -1.86
CA PRO A 206 -18.58 -13.77 -0.65
C PRO A 206 -18.17 -15.24 -0.69
N VAL A 207 -17.51 -15.68 0.38
CA VAL A 207 -17.14 -17.08 0.62
C VAL A 207 -17.99 -17.65 1.75
N SER A 208 -18.06 -18.97 1.82
CA SER A 208 -18.78 -19.71 2.86
C SER A 208 -18.33 -19.30 4.25
N ALA A 209 -19.25 -19.36 5.24
CA ALA A 209 -18.97 -18.94 6.62
C ALA A 209 -17.78 -19.67 7.26
N GLU A 210 -17.49 -20.90 6.82
CA GLU A 210 -16.35 -21.71 7.27
C GLU A 210 -14.99 -21.19 6.79
N GLU A 211 -14.96 -20.36 5.73
CA GLU A 211 -13.74 -19.76 5.17
C GLU A 211 -13.46 -18.35 5.70
N VAL A 212 -14.33 -17.82 6.57
CA VAL A 212 -14.16 -16.51 7.19
C VAL A 212 -13.15 -16.62 8.34
N HIS A 213 -11.93 -16.15 8.08
CA HIS A 213 -10.84 -16.22 9.07
C HIS A 213 -10.76 -14.95 9.93
N SER A 214 -11.11 -13.79 9.36
CA SER A 214 -10.91 -12.49 10.01
C SER A 214 -11.81 -11.39 9.42
N GLY A 215 -11.80 -10.20 10.03
CA GLY A 215 -12.63 -9.05 9.63
C GLY A 215 -12.38 -8.56 8.21
N THR A 216 -11.23 -8.87 7.62
CA THR A 216 -10.86 -8.51 6.24
C THR A 216 -10.66 -9.71 5.32
N ARG A 217 -11.09 -10.91 5.74
CA ARG A 217 -10.87 -12.16 4.99
C ARG A 217 -12.13 -13.06 5.03
N PRO A 218 -13.05 -12.92 4.05
CA PRO A 218 -13.00 -12.00 2.89
C PRO A 218 -13.27 -10.54 3.28
N LEU A 219 -12.72 -9.59 2.52
CA LEU A 219 -13.09 -8.18 2.70
C LEU A 219 -14.33 -7.89 1.88
N LEU A 220 -15.49 -7.77 2.53
CA LEU A 220 -16.74 -7.41 1.88
C LEU A 220 -17.01 -5.91 2.07
N LEU A 221 -17.17 -5.19 0.95
CA LEU A 221 -17.54 -3.78 0.98
C LEU A 221 -19.05 -3.63 0.78
N ASP A 222 -19.70 -2.99 1.75
CA ASP A 222 -21.07 -2.52 1.61
C ASP A 222 -21.13 -1.33 0.62
N THR A 223 -22.35 -0.89 0.30
CA THR A 223 -22.56 0.21 -0.65
C THR A 223 -21.88 1.49 -0.17
N ALA A 224 -21.95 1.79 1.13
CA ALA A 224 -21.35 2.98 1.72
C ALA A 224 -19.80 2.95 1.61
N ALA A 225 -19.16 1.82 1.89
CA ALA A 225 -17.72 1.67 1.75
C ALA A 225 -17.28 1.77 0.28
N LYS A 226 -18.06 1.21 -0.66
CA LYS A 226 -17.79 1.37 -2.10
C LYS A 226 -17.87 2.83 -2.53
N VAL A 227 -18.87 3.57 -2.06
CA VAL A 227 -19.00 5.02 -2.30
C VAL A 227 -17.80 5.78 -1.74
N LEU A 228 -17.32 5.44 -0.55
CA LEU A 228 -16.11 6.04 0.01
C LEU A 228 -14.87 5.75 -0.83
N VAL A 229 -14.68 4.52 -1.32
CA VAL A 229 -13.56 4.18 -2.21
C VAL A 229 -13.62 4.98 -3.52
N VAL A 230 -14.81 5.14 -4.11
CA VAL A 230 -15.01 6.00 -5.30
C VAL A 230 -14.70 7.46 -4.97
N LEU A 231 -15.15 7.95 -3.82
CA LEU A 231 -14.84 9.31 -3.35
C LEU A 231 -13.33 9.52 -3.21
N PHE A 232 -12.58 8.54 -2.71
CA PHE A 232 -11.12 8.63 -2.62
C PHE A 232 -10.50 8.73 -4.02
N LEU A 233 -10.95 7.92 -4.97
CA LEU A 233 -10.43 8.00 -6.35
C LEU A 233 -10.71 9.38 -6.98
N LEU A 234 -11.92 9.92 -6.79
CA LEU A 234 -12.30 11.22 -7.34
C LEU A 234 -11.51 12.36 -6.69
N LEU A 235 -11.43 12.39 -5.35
CA LEU A 235 -10.65 13.41 -4.64
C LEU A 235 -9.16 13.31 -4.96
N GLY A 236 -8.64 12.09 -5.09
CA GLY A 236 -7.26 11.87 -5.50
C GLY A 236 -6.99 12.40 -6.90
N LEU A 237 -7.91 12.19 -7.84
CA LEU A 237 -7.80 12.73 -9.20
C LEU A 237 -7.83 14.26 -9.21
N VAL A 238 -8.79 14.85 -8.51
CA VAL A 238 -8.90 16.32 -8.37
C VAL A 238 -7.62 16.89 -7.76
N GLY A 239 -7.09 16.27 -6.71
CA GLY A 239 -5.84 16.69 -6.08
C GLY A 239 -4.62 16.63 -7.01
N GLN A 240 -4.51 15.59 -7.84
CA GLN A 240 -3.42 15.48 -8.83
C GLN A 240 -3.52 16.55 -9.92
N ILE A 241 -4.73 16.81 -10.43
CA ILE A 241 -4.97 17.85 -11.43
C ILE A 241 -4.62 19.23 -10.85
N ALA A 242 -5.11 19.54 -9.64
CA ALA A 242 -4.85 20.82 -8.99
C ALA A 242 -3.36 21.08 -8.76
N ASN A 243 -2.59 20.06 -8.36
CA ASN A 243 -1.16 20.21 -8.18
C ASN A 243 -0.44 20.47 -9.51
N SER A 244 -0.83 19.77 -10.58
CA SER A 244 -0.23 19.96 -11.91
C SER A 244 -0.53 21.33 -12.53
N THR A 245 -1.68 21.95 -12.22
CA THR A 245 -2.02 23.29 -12.72
C THR A 245 -1.23 24.39 -12.02
N VAL A 246 -0.92 24.23 -10.73
CA VAL A 246 -0.13 25.21 -9.97
C VAL A 246 1.31 25.27 -10.48
N ASP A 247 1.91 24.09 -10.76
CA ASP A 247 3.26 24.02 -11.34
C ASP A 247 3.31 24.72 -12.71
N TYR A 248 2.30 24.49 -13.57
CA TYR A 248 2.23 25.08 -14.90
C TYR A 248 2.14 26.63 -14.89
N ASP A 249 1.38 27.20 -13.95
CA ASP A 249 1.21 28.66 -13.85
C ASP A 249 2.47 29.33 -13.29
N SER A 250 3.20 28.65 -12.39
CA SER A 250 4.46 29.15 -11.84
C SER A 250 5.59 29.20 -12.87
N ASP A 251 5.71 28.18 -13.72
CA ASP A 251 6.71 28.15 -14.81
C ASP A 251 6.39 29.19 -15.90
N TYR A 252 5.11 29.49 -16.13
CA TYR A 252 4.69 30.49 -17.11
C TYR A 252 4.99 31.92 -16.64
N ALA A 253 4.76 32.22 -15.36
CA ALA A 253 5.02 33.52 -14.79
C ALA A 253 6.53 33.89 -14.77
N ASP A 254 7.39 32.92 -14.44
CA ASP A 254 8.85 33.15 -14.35
C ASP A 254 9.50 33.38 -15.73
N ASN A 255 8.96 32.72 -16.77
CA ASN A 255 9.45 32.86 -18.14
C ASN A 255 9.15 34.25 -18.76
N ILE A 256 8.04 34.87 -18.37
CA ILE A 256 7.68 36.24 -18.80
C ILE A 256 8.61 37.28 -18.19
N THR A 257 9.01 37.09 -16.94
CA THR A 257 9.94 38.01 -16.26
C THR A 257 11.36 37.92 -16.80
N ASP A 258 11.82 36.75 -17.23
CA ASP A 258 13.16 36.59 -17.82
C ASP A 258 13.27 37.18 -19.24
N HIS A 259 12.22 37.00 -20.06
CA HIS A 259 12.19 37.55 -21.43
C HIS A 259 12.03 39.08 -21.48
N SER A 260 11.53 39.71 -20.41
CA SER A 260 11.41 41.17 -20.32
C SER A 260 12.67 41.84 -19.76
N ALA A 261 13.58 41.10 -19.12
CA ALA A 261 14.87 41.60 -18.63
C ALA A 261 15.99 41.58 -19.70
N GLY A 262 15.82 40.81 -20.78
CA GLY A 262 16.80 40.66 -21.88
C GLY A 262 16.77 41.73 -22.98
N ALA A 263 15.84 42.71 -22.93
CA ALA A 263 15.77 43.80 -23.91
C ALA A 263 16.83 44.88 -23.59
N VAL A 264 18.07 44.57 -23.94
CA VAL A 264 19.25 45.46 -23.94
C VAL A 264 18.93 46.74 -24.72
N ALA A 265 19.13 47.89 -24.06
CA ALA A 265 19.05 49.21 -24.66
C ALA A 265 20.10 49.36 -25.78
N PRO A 266 19.75 49.92 -26.95
CA PRO A 266 20.75 50.24 -27.96
C PRO A 266 21.61 51.42 -27.48
N ASP A 267 22.93 51.21 -27.46
CA ASP A 267 23.94 52.23 -27.20
C ASP A 267 23.75 53.42 -28.15
N HIS A 268 23.55 54.61 -27.56
CA HIS A 268 23.55 55.88 -28.29
C HIS A 268 25.00 56.38 -28.46
N PHE A 269 25.46 56.47 -29.71
CA PHE A 269 26.54 57.37 -30.14
C PHE A 269 25.93 58.53 -30.94
#